data_AF-A0A077M1V3-F1
#
_entry.id   AF-A0A077M1V3-F1
#
_cell.length_a   1.000
_cell.length_b   1.000
_cell.length_c   1.000
_cell.angle_alpha   90.00
_cell.angle_beta   90.00
_cell.angle_gamma   90.00
#
_symmetry.space_group_name_H-M   'P 1'
#
loop_
_entity.id
_entity.type
_entity.pdbx_description
1 polymer ?
#
loop_
_entity_poly.entity_id
_entity_poly.type
_entity_poly.pdbx_seq_one_letter_code
_entity_poly.pdbx_strand_id
1 'polypeptide(L)'
;MYLTYATRAGHAFIDRALYLPKSWTDDRDRCAAAAVPATVQFATKPALAAAMITRAVQAGTPAAWVAGDEVYGADPTLRATIRAAGLGYVMQVAANRQVPCAAGRQRVDWLAAALPPQAWQHRSAGAGAKGPPPLLLGLDPAGAGTSTRPPRAGR
;
A
#
# COMPACT_ATOMS: atom_id res chain seq x y z
N MET A 1 -15.59 -3.59 -2.31
CA MET A 1 -14.15 -3.92 -2.17
C MET A 1 -13.97 -4.96 -1.10
N TYR A 2 -12.96 -5.81 -1.24
CA TYR A 2 -12.71 -6.94 -0.35
C TYR A 2 -11.28 -6.87 0.18
N LEU A 3 -11.09 -7.36 1.40
CA LEU A 3 -9.76 -7.65 1.95
C LEU A 3 -9.62 -9.17 2.02
N THR A 4 -8.54 -9.65 1.42
CA THR A 4 -8.24 -11.07 1.33
C THR A 4 -7.01 -11.37 2.17
N TYR A 5 -7.10 -12.36 3.05
CA TYR A 5 -5.96 -12.92 3.75
C TYR A 5 -5.42 -14.12 2.96
N ALA A 6 -4.14 -14.12 2.68
CA ALA A 6 -3.48 -15.15 1.87
C ALA A 6 -2.37 -15.84 2.68
N THR A 7 -2.32 -17.17 2.54
CA THR A 7 -1.31 -18.04 3.14
C THR A 7 -0.83 -19.06 2.10
N ARG A 8 0.13 -19.90 2.47
CA ARG A 8 0.55 -21.02 1.61
C ARG A 8 -0.57 -22.04 1.34
N ALA A 9 -1.56 -22.14 2.24
CA ALA A 9 -2.66 -23.08 2.10
C ALA A 9 -3.81 -22.56 1.21
N GLY A 10 -3.80 -21.27 0.88
CA GLY A 10 -4.88 -20.63 0.11
C GLY A 10 -5.19 -19.23 0.60
N HIS A 11 -6.38 -18.75 0.26
CA HIS A 11 -6.82 -17.40 0.57
C HIS A 11 -8.29 -17.36 0.98
N ALA A 12 -8.64 -16.39 1.82
CA ALA A 12 -10.00 -16.18 2.31
C ALA A 12 -10.35 -14.69 2.36
N PHE A 13 -11.60 -14.35 2.06
CA PHE A 13 -12.13 -13.00 2.29
C PHE A 13 -12.35 -12.82 3.79
N ILE A 14 -11.69 -11.82 4.38
CA ILE A 14 -11.76 -11.56 5.82
C ILE A 14 -12.51 -10.26 6.14
N ASP A 15 -12.68 -9.37 5.16
CA ASP A 15 -13.45 -8.14 5.33
C ASP A 15 -14.01 -7.66 3.97
N ARG A 16 -15.05 -6.83 4.02
CA ARG A 16 -15.66 -6.16 2.86
C ARG A 16 -16.09 -4.74 3.21
N ALA A 17 -15.99 -3.85 2.24
CA ALA A 17 -16.61 -2.52 2.30
C ALA A 17 -17.32 -2.20 0.98
N LEU A 18 -18.46 -1.54 1.05
CA LEU A 18 -19.12 -1.00 -0.14
C LEU A 18 -18.51 0.36 -0.46
N TYR A 19 -17.96 0.49 -1.67
CA TYR A 19 -17.57 1.81 -2.17
C TYR A 19 -18.79 2.46 -2.81
N LEU A 20 -19.20 3.61 -2.30
CA LEU A 20 -20.24 4.44 -2.88
C LEU A 20 -19.60 5.74 -3.40
N PRO A 21 -19.79 6.10 -4.68
CA PRO A 21 -19.35 7.39 -5.17
C PRO A 21 -20.15 8.51 -4.52
N LYS A 22 -19.61 9.73 -4.53
CA LYS A 22 -20.23 10.88 -3.89
C LYS A 22 -21.65 11.17 -4.39
N SER A 23 -21.89 10.99 -5.69
CA SER A 23 -23.22 11.13 -6.30
C SER A 23 -24.29 10.17 -5.75
N TRP A 24 -23.89 9.06 -5.13
CA TRP A 24 -24.82 8.19 -4.40
C TRP A 24 -25.06 8.70 -2.98
N THR A 25 -23.99 9.04 -2.26
CA THR A 25 -24.11 9.45 -0.84
C THR A 25 -24.78 10.81 -0.67
N ASP A 26 -24.74 11.65 -1.71
CA ASP A 26 -25.43 12.94 -1.77
C ASP A 26 -26.93 12.78 -2.10
N ASP A 27 -27.35 11.62 -2.63
CA ASP A 27 -28.76 11.27 -2.92
C ASP A 27 -29.29 10.31 -1.83
N ARG A 28 -29.82 10.89 -0.75
CA ARG A 28 -30.23 10.11 0.43
C ARG A 28 -31.45 9.23 0.17
N ASP A 29 -32.36 9.65 -0.69
CA ASP A 29 -33.55 8.87 -1.04
C ASP A 29 -33.16 7.63 -1.83
N ARG A 30 -32.24 7.76 -2.79
CA ARG A 30 -31.66 6.63 -3.51
C ARG A 30 -30.91 5.68 -2.58
N CYS A 31 -30.13 6.21 -1.64
CA CYS A 31 -29.45 5.39 -0.64
C CYS A 31 -30.46 4.61 0.22
N ALA A 32 -31.52 5.27 0.70
CA ALA A 32 -32.57 4.63 1.49
C ALA A 32 -33.29 3.53 0.70
N ALA A 33 -33.63 3.78 -0.56
CA ALA A 33 -34.23 2.79 -1.46
C ALA A 33 -33.33 1.56 -1.67
N ALA A 34 -32.00 1.73 -1.63
CA ALA A 34 -31.02 0.67 -1.70
C ALA A 34 -30.62 0.10 -0.33
N ALA A 35 -31.34 0.44 0.75
CA ALA A 35 -31.07 0.04 2.13
C ALA A 35 -29.66 0.42 2.64
N VAL A 36 -29.08 1.50 2.12
CA VAL A 36 -27.81 2.06 2.60
C VAL A 36 -28.07 2.87 3.88
N PRO A 37 -27.42 2.55 5.02
CA PRO A 37 -27.64 3.27 6.27
C PRO A 37 -27.39 4.78 6.16
N ALA A 38 -28.13 5.58 6.95
CA ALA A 38 -27.99 7.04 7.03
C ALA A 38 -26.58 7.49 7.45
N THR A 39 -25.89 6.66 8.22
CA THR A 39 -24.53 6.92 8.72
C THR A 39 -23.44 6.72 7.67
N VAL A 40 -23.74 6.09 6.53
CA VAL A 40 -22.75 5.88 5.46
C VAL A 40 -22.53 7.20 4.73
N GLN A 41 -21.31 7.71 4.83
CA GLN A 41 -20.80 8.88 4.11
C GLN A 41 -19.85 8.45 2.99
N PHE A 42 -19.54 9.39 2.09
CA PHE A 42 -18.53 9.17 1.06
C PHE A 42 -17.18 8.85 1.70
N ALA A 43 -16.54 7.79 1.20
CA ALA A 43 -15.17 7.43 1.55
C ALA A 43 -14.42 6.97 0.30
N THR A 44 -13.17 7.39 0.18
CA THR A 44 -12.32 6.93 -0.92
C THR A 44 -11.96 5.45 -0.75
N LYS A 45 -11.60 4.77 -1.84
CA LYS A 45 -11.13 3.37 -1.76
C LYS A 45 -9.93 3.20 -0.81
N PRO A 46 -8.90 4.08 -0.81
CA PRO A 46 -7.83 3.99 0.17
C PRO A 46 -8.28 4.19 1.62
N ALA A 47 -9.22 5.10 1.89
CA ALA A 47 -9.76 5.29 3.24
C ALA A 47 -10.52 4.05 3.73
N LEU A 48 -11.33 3.43 2.86
CA LEU A 48 -12.00 2.18 3.16
C LEU A 48 -11.01 1.03 3.39
N ALA A 49 -9.95 0.94 2.56
CA ALA A 49 -8.89 -0.06 2.75
C ALA A 49 -8.18 0.11 4.09
N ALA A 50 -7.83 1.35 4.46
CA ALA A 50 -7.20 1.65 5.75
C ALA A 50 -8.07 1.16 6.91
N ALA A 51 -9.38 1.47 6.88
CA ALA A 51 -10.31 1.02 7.91
C ALA A 51 -10.43 -0.51 7.98
N MET A 52 -10.48 -1.20 6.85
CA MET A 52 -10.53 -2.67 6.79
C MET A 52 -9.26 -3.31 7.35
N ILE A 53 -8.08 -2.78 6.99
CA ILE A 53 -6.78 -3.27 7.50
C ILE A 53 -6.69 -3.04 9.00
N THR A 54 -7.09 -1.86 9.50
CA THR A 54 -7.10 -1.58 10.94
C THR A 54 -7.98 -2.57 11.70
N ARG A 55 -9.19 -2.86 11.20
CA ARG A 55 -10.07 -3.86 11.83
C ARG A 55 -9.44 -5.26 11.82
N ALA A 56 -8.85 -5.68 10.70
CA ALA A 56 -8.20 -6.99 10.60
C ALA A 56 -7.04 -7.14 11.60
N VAL A 57 -6.22 -6.10 11.75
CA VAL A 57 -5.12 -6.08 12.73
C VAL A 57 -5.64 -6.10 14.16
N GLN A 58 -6.66 -5.29 14.47
CA GLN A 58 -7.29 -5.28 15.80
C GLN A 58 -7.95 -6.62 16.15
N ALA A 59 -8.45 -7.34 15.16
CA ALA A 59 -8.99 -8.69 15.32
C ALA A 59 -7.90 -9.78 15.47
N GLY A 60 -6.61 -9.41 15.46
CA GLY A 60 -5.49 -10.34 15.64
C GLY A 60 -5.12 -11.14 14.38
N THR A 61 -5.48 -10.66 13.19
CA THR A 61 -5.12 -11.34 11.94
C THR A 61 -3.59 -11.42 11.82
N PRO A 62 -2.99 -12.62 11.70
CA PRO A 62 -1.53 -12.80 11.72
C PRO A 62 -0.88 -12.49 10.36
N ALA A 63 -1.08 -11.27 9.85
CA ALA A 63 -0.46 -10.78 8.63
C ALA A 63 0.84 -10.02 8.93
N ALA A 64 1.87 -10.21 8.10
CA ALA A 64 3.12 -9.45 8.19
C ALA A 64 3.18 -8.26 7.22
N TRP A 65 2.42 -8.31 6.13
CA TRP A 65 2.41 -7.27 5.11
C TRP A 65 1.09 -7.26 4.32
N VAL A 66 0.84 -6.16 3.62
CA VAL A 66 -0.33 -5.95 2.74
C VAL A 66 0.12 -5.64 1.32
N ALA A 67 -0.57 -6.21 0.31
CA ALA A 67 -0.42 -5.79 -1.08
C ALA A 67 -1.63 -4.99 -1.59
N GLY A 68 -1.39 -4.08 -2.53
CA GLY A 68 -2.44 -3.32 -3.21
C GLY A 68 -1.99 -2.77 -4.56
N ASP A 69 -2.98 -2.51 -5.42
CA ASP A 69 -2.78 -1.90 -6.73
C ASP A 69 -2.46 -0.40 -6.65
N GLU A 70 -2.33 0.23 -7.82
CA GLU A 70 -1.96 1.63 -7.98
C GLU A 70 -2.91 2.62 -7.28
N VAL A 71 -4.22 2.32 -7.23
CA VAL A 71 -5.21 3.19 -6.57
C VAL A 71 -4.89 3.34 -5.09
N TYR A 72 -4.41 2.26 -4.46
CA TYR A 72 -4.01 2.25 -3.07
C TYR A 72 -2.60 2.81 -2.88
N GLY A 73 -1.67 2.47 -3.78
CA GLY A 73 -0.28 2.90 -3.66
C GLY A 73 -0.06 4.39 -3.84
N ALA A 74 -0.95 5.10 -4.52
CA ALA A 74 -0.90 6.56 -4.63
C ALA A 74 -1.17 7.30 -3.31
N ASP A 75 -1.85 6.66 -2.36
CA ASP A 75 -2.35 7.30 -1.14
C ASP A 75 -1.32 7.26 0.02
N PRO A 76 -0.76 8.41 0.45
CA PRO A 76 0.24 8.45 1.52
C PRO A 76 -0.34 8.13 2.90
N THR A 77 -1.62 8.41 3.13
CA THR A 77 -2.30 8.17 4.41
C THR A 77 -2.45 6.68 4.63
N LEU A 78 -2.89 5.92 3.63
CA LEU A 78 -2.97 4.47 3.68
C LEU A 78 -1.61 3.84 4.00
N ARG A 79 -0.54 4.28 3.33
CA ARG A 79 0.82 3.78 3.62
C ARG A 79 1.26 4.11 5.05
N ALA A 80 0.88 5.27 5.58
CA ALA A 80 1.16 5.63 6.96
C ALA A 80 0.36 4.77 7.95
N THR A 81 -0.93 4.51 7.69
CA THR A 81 -1.78 3.63 8.50
C THR A 81 -1.22 2.21 8.57
N ILE A 82 -0.78 1.65 7.44
CA ILE A 82 -0.19 0.30 7.41
C ILE A 82 1.08 0.23 8.27
N ARG A 83 1.97 1.23 8.16
CA ARG A 83 3.18 1.31 9.00
C ARG A 83 2.85 1.48 10.48
N ALA A 84 1.88 2.33 10.81
CA ALA A 84 1.43 2.54 12.19
C ALA A 84 0.83 1.27 12.81
N ALA A 85 0.24 0.40 11.98
CA ALA A 85 -0.24 -0.92 12.39
C ALA A 85 0.87 -1.99 12.50
N GLY A 86 2.14 -1.62 12.30
CA GLY A 86 3.29 -2.54 12.39
C GLY A 86 3.45 -3.47 11.19
N LEU A 87 2.77 -3.20 10.08
CA LEU A 87 2.78 -4.04 8.88
C LEU A 87 3.73 -3.50 7.81
N GLY A 88 4.36 -4.40 7.06
CA GLY A 88 4.99 -4.07 5.78
C GLY A 88 3.95 -3.85 4.67
N TYR A 89 4.37 -3.31 3.52
CA TYR A 89 3.50 -3.25 2.35
C TYR A 89 4.25 -3.35 1.03
N VAL A 90 3.55 -3.85 0.01
CA VAL A 90 3.94 -3.83 -1.39
C VAL A 90 2.81 -3.16 -2.17
N MET A 91 3.06 -1.98 -2.72
CA MET A 91 2.02 -1.21 -3.40
C MET A 91 2.51 -0.82 -4.79
N GLN A 92 1.69 -1.08 -5.81
CA GLN A 92 1.95 -0.54 -7.14
C GLN A 92 1.83 0.99 -7.09
N VAL A 93 2.67 1.69 -7.84
CA VAL A 93 2.61 3.15 -7.99
C VAL A 93 2.73 3.50 -9.47
N ALA A 94 2.18 4.66 -9.86
CA ALA A 94 2.36 5.19 -11.19
C ALA A 94 3.86 5.37 -11.50
N ALA A 95 4.29 5.01 -12.71
CA ALA A 95 5.70 5.14 -13.13
C ALA A 95 6.22 6.59 -13.03
N ASN A 96 5.35 7.55 -13.31
CA ASN A 96 5.64 8.99 -13.22
C ASN A 96 5.49 9.57 -11.80
N ARG A 97 5.16 8.74 -10.79
CA ARG A 97 5.03 9.20 -9.40
C ARG A 97 6.37 9.75 -8.93
N GLN A 98 6.35 10.92 -8.34
CA GLN A 98 7.53 11.47 -7.68
C GLN A 98 7.61 11.01 -6.23
N VAL A 99 8.76 10.48 -5.84
CA VAL A 99 9.08 10.06 -4.48
C VAL A 99 10.29 10.83 -3.95
N PRO A 100 10.34 11.15 -2.65
CA PRO A 100 11.54 11.71 -2.05
C PRO A 100 12.64 10.64 -2.01
N CYS A 101 13.83 10.99 -2.48
CA CYS A 101 15.06 10.22 -2.32
C CYS A 101 16.21 11.14 -1.87
N ALA A 102 17.40 10.58 -1.65
CA ALA A 102 18.58 11.36 -1.24
C ALA A 102 18.95 12.46 -2.25
N ALA A 103 18.66 12.26 -3.54
CA ALA A 103 18.90 13.22 -4.62
C ALA A 103 17.69 14.16 -4.87
N GLY A 104 16.79 14.31 -3.89
CA GLY A 104 15.58 15.12 -4.00
C GLY A 104 14.36 14.33 -4.49
N ARG A 105 13.37 15.02 -5.06
CA ARG A 105 12.16 14.36 -5.60
C ARG A 105 12.45 13.81 -6.99
N GLN A 106 12.29 12.51 -7.17
CA GLN A 106 12.57 11.83 -8.44
C GLN A 106 11.40 10.97 -8.88
N ARG A 107 11.23 10.79 -10.19
CA ARG A 107 10.23 9.87 -10.73
C ARG A 107 10.65 8.42 -10.49
N VAL A 108 9.68 7.57 -10.18
CA VAL A 108 9.92 6.15 -9.89
C VAL A 108 10.57 5.43 -11.07
N ASP A 109 10.13 5.70 -12.31
CA ASP A 109 10.71 5.07 -13.49
C ASP A 109 12.18 5.46 -13.74
N TRP A 110 12.54 6.72 -13.49
CA TRP A 110 13.93 7.16 -13.58
C TRP A 110 14.81 6.50 -12.51
N LEU A 111 14.30 6.40 -11.28
CA LEU A 111 15.00 5.69 -10.21
C LEU A 111 15.20 4.22 -10.57
N ALA A 112 14.15 3.55 -11.07
CA ALA A 112 14.24 2.16 -11.48
C ALA A 112 15.24 1.95 -12.63
N ALA A 113 15.22 2.82 -13.64
CA ALA A 113 16.15 2.73 -14.78
C ALA A 113 17.62 3.01 -14.38
N ALA A 114 17.85 3.80 -13.34
CA ALA A 114 19.19 4.13 -12.85
C ALA A 114 19.82 3.03 -11.99
N LEU A 115 19.04 2.08 -11.47
CA LEU A 115 19.55 0.98 -10.64
C LEU A 115 20.31 -0.04 -11.49
N PRO A 116 21.53 -0.44 -11.09
CA PRO A 116 22.27 -1.48 -11.82
C PRO A 116 21.53 -2.83 -11.71
N PRO A 117 21.70 -3.75 -12.68
CA PRO A 117 21.03 -5.05 -12.68
C PRO A 117 21.18 -5.85 -11.37
N GLN A 118 22.30 -5.69 -10.68
CA GLN A 118 22.62 -6.38 -9.42
C GLN A 118 21.85 -5.82 -8.21
N ALA A 119 21.32 -4.59 -8.29
CA ALA A 119 20.48 -4.01 -7.24
C ALA A 119 19.05 -4.57 -7.25
N TRP A 120 18.66 -5.23 -8.35
CA TRP A 120 17.36 -5.87 -8.50
C TRP A 120 17.37 -7.26 -7.88
N GLN A 121 16.46 -7.48 -6.93
CA GLN A 121 16.21 -8.80 -6.37
C GLN A 121 14.90 -9.35 -6.90
N HIS A 122 14.98 -10.49 -7.56
CA HIS A 122 13.79 -11.24 -7.92
C HIS A 122 13.27 -11.98 -6.68
N ARG A 123 12.09 -11.59 -6.22
CA ARG A 123 11.34 -12.23 -5.13
C ARG A 123 10.04 -12.79 -5.69
N SER A 124 9.60 -13.93 -5.19
CA SER A 124 8.30 -14.50 -5.52
C SER A 124 7.41 -14.42 -4.29
N ALA A 125 6.14 -14.03 -4.50
CA ALA A 125 5.11 -14.08 -3.48
C ALA A 125 4.49 -15.49 -3.31
N GLY A 126 5.06 -16.50 -3.98
CA GLY A 126 4.57 -17.89 -4.01
C GLY A 126 4.06 -18.30 -5.38
N ALA A 127 3.53 -19.52 -5.48
CA ALA A 127 2.87 -20.00 -6.70
C ALA A 127 1.55 -19.22 -6.91
N GLY A 128 1.54 -18.31 -7.88
CA GLY A 128 0.33 -17.61 -8.29
C GLY A 128 -0.55 -18.48 -9.19
N ALA A 129 -1.80 -18.06 -9.40
CA ALA A 129 -2.75 -18.71 -10.31
C ALA A 129 -2.30 -18.78 -11.78
N LYS A 130 -1.22 -18.06 -12.15
CA LYS A 130 -0.61 -18.04 -13.49
C LYS A 130 0.89 -18.39 -13.47
N GLY A 131 1.35 -19.18 -12.50
CA GLY A 131 2.77 -19.38 -12.21
C GLY A 131 3.32 -18.28 -11.28
N PRO A 132 4.60 -18.34 -10.87
CA PRO A 132 5.18 -17.35 -9.97
C PRO A 132 5.36 -16.01 -10.71
N PRO A 133 4.60 -14.95 -10.39
CA PRO A 133 4.86 -13.64 -10.98
C PRO A 133 6.13 -13.07 -10.31
N PRO A 134 7.12 -12.61 -11.09
CA PRO A 134 8.30 -11.97 -10.53
C PRO A 134 7.90 -10.69 -9.79
N LEU A 135 8.14 -10.61 -8.49
CA LEU A 135 8.25 -9.34 -7.78
C LEU A 135 9.71 -8.90 -7.86
N LEU A 136 9.99 -7.86 -8.64
CA LEU A 136 11.31 -7.22 -8.66
C LEU A 136 11.35 -6.18 -7.55
N LEU A 137 12.16 -6.44 -6.52
CA LEU A 137 12.44 -5.52 -5.43
C LEU A 137 13.79 -4.84 -5.70
N GLY A 138 13.78 -3.54 -5.99
CA GLY A 138 14.98 -2.72 -5.98
C GLY A 138 15.22 -2.19 -4.57
N LEU A 139 16.33 -2.56 -3.94
CA LEU A 139 16.77 -1.93 -2.69
C LEU A 139 17.71 -0.78 -3.05
N ASP A 140 17.40 0.43 -2.59
CA ASP A 140 18.38 1.52 -2.59
C ASP A 140 19.37 1.27 -1.44
N PRO A 141 20.65 0.94 -1.71
CA PRO A 141 21.63 0.67 -0.67
C PRO A 141 21.91 1.89 0.22
N ALA A 142 21.53 3.11 -0.17
CA ALA A 142 21.76 4.32 0.61
C ALA A 142 20.78 4.51 1.79
N GLY A 143 19.78 3.65 1.95
CA GLY A 143 18.80 3.72 3.05
C GLY A 143 19.23 3.02 4.35
N ALA A 144 20.33 2.27 4.35
CA ALA A 144 20.90 1.68 5.57
C ALA A 144 21.79 2.74 6.24
N GLY A 145 21.25 3.41 7.26
CA GLY A 145 21.90 4.53 7.94
C GLY A 145 23.37 4.29 8.28
N THR A 146 24.25 5.07 7.67
CA THR A 146 25.54 5.42 8.27
C THR A 146 25.42 6.83 8.82
N SER A 147 25.26 6.92 10.14
CA SER A 147 25.46 8.16 10.89
C SER A 147 26.93 8.54 10.80
N THR A 148 27.32 9.28 9.77
CA THR A 148 28.58 10.01 9.75
C THR A 148 28.34 11.44 10.23
N ARG A 149 28.62 11.65 11.52
CA ARG A 149 28.67 12.98 12.14
C ARG A 149 29.74 13.82 11.40
N PRO A 150 29.44 15.04 10.94
CA PRO A 150 30.47 15.87 10.30
C PRO A 150 31.52 16.29 11.34
N PRO A 151 32.79 16.45 10.94
CA PRO A 151 33.84 16.91 11.85
C PRO A 151 33.52 18.32 12.34
N ARG A 152 33.64 18.53 13.65
CA ARG A 152 33.56 19.87 14.26
C ARG A 152 34.70 20.72 13.72
N ALA A 153 34.37 21.83 13.07
CA ALA A 153 35.30 22.92 12.82
C ALA A 153 35.41 23.83 14.06
N GLY A 154 36.64 24.21 14.41
CA GLY A 154 36.98 25.23 15.42
C GLY A 154 37.80 24.66 16.59
N ARG A 155 38.96 25.21 16.95
CA ARG A 155 39.52 26.56 16.76
C ARG A 155 41.01 26.49 16.49
#